data_AF-A0A6B1E1X0-F1
#
_entry.id   AF-A0A6B1E1X0-F1
#
_cell.length_a   1.000
_cell.length_b   1.000
_cell.length_c   1.000
_cell.angle_alpha   90.00
_cell.angle_beta   90.00
_cell.angle_gamma   90.00
#
_symmetry.space_group_name_H-M   'P 1'
#
loop_
_entity.id
_entity.type
_entity.pdbx_description
1 polymer ?
#
loop_
_entity_poly.entity_id
_entity_poly.type
_entity_poly.pdbx_seq_one_letter_code
_entity_poly.pdbx_strand_id
1 'polypeptide(L)'
;MIDFTPMRDGEISFMEYAARETIGPAQLRALSDESLDFLLSQLDGLTDADIVFEPEDPDANDPFAVEGEEDIGWNFGHLIVHVTASSEEGAALSSLLARGVPASERPRYETPWREMQTVAQVRQRLEESRRMRNAYLETWPQAPLLDTVRAISERFTARFGQMNAPAAFLFGLSHEVGHFAQIEEVRRQALAARPG
;
A
#
# COMPACT_ATOMS: atom_id res chain seq x y z
N MET A 1 9.47 6.03 -9.74
CA MET A 1 8.19 5.63 -9.14
C MET A 1 7.05 6.09 -10.00
N ILE A 2 6.00 5.28 -10.12
CA ILE A 2 4.77 5.65 -10.82
C ILE A 2 4.09 6.86 -10.16
N ASP A 3 3.61 7.80 -10.98
CA ASP A 3 2.78 8.91 -10.53
C ASP A 3 1.30 8.50 -10.59
N PHE A 4 0.66 8.39 -9.42
CA PHE A 4 -0.75 8.05 -9.29
C PHE A 4 -1.68 9.26 -9.24
N THR A 5 -1.15 10.49 -9.33
CA THR A 5 -1.94 11.73 -9.24
C THR A 5 -3.12 11.75 -10.23
N PRO A 6 -2.96 11.37 -11.52
CA PRO A 6 -4.09 11.37 -12.45
C PRO A 6 -5.24 10.42 -12.04
N MET A 7 -4.95 9.26 -11.45
CA MET A 7 -5.99 8.33 -10.98
C MET A 7 -6.62 8.80 -9.68
N ARG A 8 -5.79 9.35 -8.78
CA ARG A 8 -6.27 9.97 -7.55
C ARG A 8 -7.18 11.13 -7.86
N ASP A 9 -6.88 11.97 -8.84
CA ASP A 9 -7.71 13.13 -9.18
C ASP A 9 -8.92 12.75 -10.06
N GLY A 10 -8.98 11.50 -10.52
CA GLY A 10 -10.09 10.98 -11.31
C GLY A 10 -10.03 11.36 -12.79
N GLU A 11 -8.87 11.80 -13.27
CA GLU A 11 -8.62 12.14 -14.67
C GLU A 11 -8.57 10.90 -15.57
N ILE A 12 -8.11 9.76 -15.02
CA ILE A 12 -8.05 8.46 -15.67
C ILE A 12 -8.34 7.35 -14.66
N SER A 13 -9.06 6.30 -15.07
CA SER A 13 -9.25 5.14 -14.19
C SER A 13 -8.02 4.24 -14.13
N PHE A 14 -7.87 3.46 -13.06
CA PHE A 14 -6.79 2.47 -12.94
C PHE A 14 -6.82 1.41 -14.06
N MET A 15 -8.02 0.96 -14.44
CA MET A 15 -8.21 0.03 -15.55
C MET A 15 -7.76 0.63 -16.88
N GLU A 16 -8.12 1.89 -17.14
CA GLU A 16 -7.75 2.59 -18.36
C GLU A 16 -6.24 2.83 -18.44
N TYR A 17 -5.62 3.27 -17.34
CA TYR A 17 -4.17 3.40 -17.27
C TYR A 17 -3.46 2.07 -17.53
N ALA A 18 -3.89 0.99 -16.87
CA ALA A 18 -3.29 -0.32 -17.05
C ALA A 18 -3.38 -0.80 -18.51
N ALA A 19 -4.49 -0.52 -19.19
CA ALA A 19 -4.65 -0.84 -20.60
C ALA A 19 -3.74 0.01 -21.51
N ARG A 20 -3.69 1.33 -21.29
CA ARG A 20 -2.87 2.26 -22.08
C ARG A 20 -1.37 1.95 -21.96
N GLU A 21 -0.89 1.70 -20.75
CA GLU A 21 0.52 1.41 -20.46
C GLU A 21 0.87 -0.08 -20.59
N THR A 22 -0.09 -0.92 -20.99
CA THR A 22 0.09 -2.38 -21.14
C THR A 22 0.67 -3.02 -19.87
N ILE A 23 0.13 -2.67 -18.70
CA ILE A 23 0.59 -3.14 -17.40
C ILE A 23 0.25 -4.62 -17.21
N GLY A 24 1.28 -5.46 -17.19
CA GLY A 24 1.19 -6.89 -16.87
C GLY A 24 1.93 -7.27 -15.58
N PRO A 25 2.00 -8.57 -15.23
CA PRO A 25 2.64 -9.05 -14.00
C PRO A 25 4.08 -8.59 -13.80
N ALA A 26 4.86 -8.49 -14.88
CA ALA A 26 6.25 -8.03 -14.81
C ALA A 26 6.34 -6.54 -14.42
N GLN A 27 5.49 -5.68 -15.01
CA GLN A 27 5.42 -4.26 -14.64
C GLN A 27 4.92 -4.08 -13.21
N LEU A 28 3.88 -4.82 -12.80
CA LEU A 28 3.35 -4.78 -11.43
C LEU A 28 4.42 -5.18 -10.41
N ARG A 29 5.19 -6.24 -10.70
CA ARG A 29 6.32 -6.64 -9.87
C ARG A 29 7.35 -5.53 -9.75
N ALA A 30 7.79 -4.97 -10.88
CA ALA A 30 8.80 -3.90 -10.87
C ALA A 30 8.34 -2.68 -10.07
N LEU A 31 7.09 -2.24 -10.25
CA LEU A 31 6.50 -1.13 -9.49
C LEU A 31 6.40 -1.44 -7.99
N SER A 32 5.97 -2.66 -7.66
CA SER A 32 5.90 -3.12 -6.27
C SER A 32 7.27 -3.19 -5.62
N ASP A 33 8.26 -3.71 -6.33
CA ASP A 33 9.64 -3.83 -5.84
C ASP A 33 10.28 -2.45 -5.65
N GLU A 34 10.07 -1.52 -6.59
CA GLU A 34 10.53 -0.13 -6.48
C GLU A 34 9.91 0.58 -5.25
N SER A 35 8.61 0.39 -5.02
CA SER A 35 7.90 0.95 -3.86
C SER A 35 8.48 0.43 -2.53
N LEU A 36 8.75 -0.87 -2.45
CA LEU A 36 9.36 -1.48 -1.28
C LEU A 36 10.82 -1.08 -1.08
N ASP A 37 11.59 -0.93 -2.16
CA ASP A 37 12.97 -0.42 -2.10
C ASP A 37 13.00 0.99 -1.52
N PHE A 38 12.05 1.85 -1.93
CA PHE A 38 11.89 3.17 -1.33
C PHE A 38 11.60 3.07 0.17
N LEU A 39 10.62 2.28 0.59
CA LEU A 39 10.28 2.13 2.01
C LEU A 39 11.46 1.57 2.84
N LEU A 40 12.21 0.62 2.29
CA LEU A 40 13.41 0.08 2.93
C LEU A 40 14.51 1.13 3.07
N SER A 41 14.66 2.03 2.09
CA SER A 41 15.63 3.14 2.17
C SER A 41 15.27 4.17 3.25
N GLN A 42 13.98 4.31 3.59
CA GLN A 42 13.56 5.20 4.67
C GLN A 42 14.05 4.74 6.05
N LEU A 43 14.45 3.47 6.20
CA LEU A 43 15.06 2.94 7.42
C LEU A 43 16.51 3.39 7.62
N ASP A 44 17.14 3.98 6.61
CA ASP A 44 18.55 4.33 6.68
C ASP A 44 18.80 5.37 7.77
N GLY A 45 19.70 5.02 8.70
CA GLY A 45 20.06 5.85 9.84
C GLY A 45 19.03 5.86 10.98
N LEU A 46 17.89 5.18 10.85
CA LEU A 46 16.92 5.00 11.94
C LEU A 46 17.42 4.00 12.99
N THR A 47 16.97 4.21 14.22
CA THR A 47 17.11 3.32 15.37
C THR A 47 15.72 2.91 15.84
N ASP A 48 15.65 1.94 16.76
CA ASP A 48 14.36 1.47 17.30
C ASP A 48 13.56 2.61 17.96
N ALA A 49 14.24 3.59 18.57
CA ALA A 49 13.57 4.76 19.15
C ALA A 49 12.85 5.62 18.10
N ASP A 50 13.34 5.68 16.86
CA ASP A 50 12.69 6.45 15.79
C ASP A 50 11.49 5.72 15.20
N ILE A 51 11.45 4.38 15.29
CA ILE A 51 10.33 3.59 14.80
C ILE A 51 9.06 3.87 15.61
N VAL A 52 9.24 4.03 16.92
CA VAL A 52 8.15 4.27 17.88
C VAL A 52 7.97 5.75 18.23
N PHE A 53 8.75 6.65 17.63
CA PHE A 53 8.62 8.08 17.84
C PHE A 53 7.21 8.56 17.49
N GLU A 54 6.57 9.27 18.42
CA GLU A 54 5.23 9.85 18.23
C GLU A 54 5.35 11.17 17.48
N PRO A 55 4.92 11.24 16.20
CA PRO A 55 5.01 12.46 15.42
C PRO A 55 3.96 13.48 15.83
N GLU A 56 4.28 14.76 15.65
CA GLU A 56 3.28 15.82 15.67
C GLU A 56 2.52 15.80 14.32
N ASP A 57 1.22 15.50 14.39
CA ASP A 57 0.30 15.53 13.26
C ASP A 57 -1.00 16.23 13.68
N PRO A 58 -1.11 17.57 13.51
CA PRO A 58 -2.28 18.31 13.95
C PRO A 58 -3.53 18.03 13.11
N ASP A 59 -3.37 17.38 11.96
CA ASP A 59 -4.46 17.00 11.05
C ASP A 59 -4.81 15.50 11.19
N ALA A 60 -4.22 14.80 12.16
CA ALA A 60 -4.53 13.41 12.46
C ALA A 60 -6.03 13.25 12.74
N ASN A 61 -6.68 12.41 11.93
CA ASN A 61 -8.09 12.10 12.01
C ASN A 61 -8.37 10.80 11.27
N ASP A 62 -8.33 9.69 12.00
CA ASP A 62 -8.75 8.38 11.52
C ASP A 62 -10.07 7.96 12.20
N PRO A 63 -11.23 8.19 11.54
CA PRO A 63 -12.53 7.82 12.09
C PRO A 63 -12.75 6.29 12.13
N PHE A 64 -11.82 5.50 11.62
CA PHE A 64 -11.86 4.04 11.65
C PHE A 64 -10.88 3.44 12.66
N ALA A 65 -10.13 4.27 13.39
CA ALA A 65 -9.25 3.84 14.46
C ALA A 65 -10.04 3.23 15.64
N VAL A 66 -9.29 2.61 16.56
CA VAL A 66 -9.86 2.18 17.85
C VAL A 66 -10.23 3.42 18.66
N GLU A 67 -11.31 3.33 19.44
CA GLU A 67 -11.77 4.43 20.30
C GLU A 67 -10.63 5.01 21.16
N GLY A 68 -10.38 6.31 21.02
CA GLY A 68 -9.31 7.04 21.69
C GLY A 68 -8.00 7.16 20.90
N GLU A 69 -7.92 6.61 19.68
CA GLU A 69 -6.78 6.69 18.77
C GLU A 69 -7.07 7.48 17.49
N GLU A 70 -8.23 8.11 17.37
CA GLU A 70 -8.66 8.78 16.15
C GLU A 70 -7.76 9.98 15.78
N ASP A 71 -7.24 10.67 16.80
CA ASP A 71 -6.46 11.91 16.62
C ASP A 71 -4.96 11.70 16.89
N ILE A 72 -4.45 10.46 16.86
CA ILE A 72 -3.01 10.20 17.08
C ILE A 72 -2.23 10.24 15.77
N GLY A 73 -1.07 10.89 15.80
CA GLY A 73 -0.10 10.80 14.72
C GLY A 73 0.43 9.37 14.57
N TRP A 74 0.46 8.87 13.35
CA TRP A 74 0.95 7.51 13.08
C TRP A 74 2.47 7.48 13.05
N ASN A 75 3.08 6.76 13.97
CA ASN A 75 4.52 6.54 13.95
C ASN A 75 4.97 5.68 12.75
N PHE A 76 6.28 5.55 12.56
CA PHE A 76 6.84 4.84 11.40
C PHE A 76 6.36 3.38 11.36
N GLY A 77 6.35 2.68 12.50
CA GLY A 77 5.86 1.31 12.60
C GLY A 77 4.40 1.15 12.15
N HIS A 78 3.54 2.08 12.55
CA HIS A 78 2.13 2.13 12.16
C HIS A 78 1.96 2.33 10.65
N LEU A 79 2.64 3.32 10.08
CA LEU A 79 2.58 3.57 8.65
C LEU A 79 2.99 2.35 7.83
N ILE A 80 4.05 1.63 8.22
CA ILE A 80 4.50 0.45 7.48
C ILE A 80 3.46 -0.67 7.50
N VAL A 81 2.88 -1.02 8.66
CA VAL A 81 1.86 -2.08 8.70
C VAL A 81 0.61 -1.69 7.93
N HIS A 82 0.25 -0.42 7.94
CA HIS A 82 -0.90 0.11 7.22
C HIS A 82 -0.75 0.03 5.70
N VAL A 83 0.36 0.54 5.17
CA VAL A 83 0.58 0.57 3.70
C VAL A 83 0.81 -0.82 3.13
N THR A 84 1.54 -1.69 3.86
CA THR A 84 1.77 -3.07 3.43
C THR A 84 0.46 -3.87 3.37
N ALA A 85 -0.46 -3.67 4.33
CA ALA A 85 -1.78 -4.27 4.29
C ALA A 85 -2.62 -3.84 3.07
N SER A 86 -2.54 -2.56 2.67
CA SER A 86 -3.22 -2.05 1.45
C SER A 86 -2.67 -2.66 0.17
N SER A 87 -1.35 -2.72 0.03
CA SER A 87 -0.69 -3.32 -1.14
C SER A 87 -0.93 -4.83 -1.24
N GLU A 88 -0.91 -5.54 -0.11
CA GLU A 88 -1.18 -6.98 -0.06
C GLU A 88 -2.63 -7.32 -0.38
N GLU A 89 -3.58 -6.53 0.11
CA GLU A 89 -4.99 -6.65 -0.26
C GLU A 89 -5.14 -6.52 -1.79
N GLY A 90 -4.54 -5.47 -2.37
CA GLY A 90 -4.53 -5.26 -3.82
C GLY A 90 -3.94 -6.43 -4.60
N ALA A 91 -2.81 -6.99 -4.12
CA ALA A 91 -2.16 -8.14 -4.74
C ALA A 91 -3.01 -9.42 -4.66
N ALA A 92 -3.65 -9.69 -3.53
CA ALA A 92 -4.52 -10.84 -3.35
C ALA A 92 -5.77 -10.76 -4.26
N LEU A 93 -6.40 -9.59 -4.32
CA LEU A 93 -7.54 -9.34 -5.22
C LEU A 93 -7.15 -9.48 -6.68
N SER A 94 -6.04 -8.88 -7.06
CA SER A 94 -5.44 -8.98 -8.39
C SER A 94 -5.25 -10.44 -8.83
N SER A 95 -4.70 -11.26 -7.95
CA SER A 95 -4.52 -12.72 -8.14
C SER A 95 -5.85 -13.46 -8.37
N LEU A 96 -6.90 -13.16 -7.60
CA LEU A 96 -8.22 -13.76 -7.78
C LEU A 96 -8.86 -13.39 -9.13
N LEU A 97 -8.85 -12.10 -9.45
CA LEU A 97 -9.47 -11.56 -10.67
C LEU A 97 -8.79 -12.10 -11.93
N ALA A 98 -7.44 -12.19 -11.94
CA ALA A 98 -6.68 -12.72 -13.07
C ALA A 98 -7.02 -14.18 -13.41
N ARG A 99 -7.59 -14.92 -12.44
CA ARG A 99 -8.06 -16.30 -12.58
C ARG A 99 -9.56 -16.41 -12.82
N GLY A 100 -10.25 -15.30 -13.03
CA GLY A 100 -11.68 -15.29 -13.29
C GLY A 100 -12.55 -15.47 -12.05
N VAL A 101 -12.02 -15.19 -10.85
CA VAL A 101 -12.77 -15.25 -9.60
C VAL A 101 -13.18 -13.83 -9.20
N PRO A 102 -14.47 -13.45 -9.32
CA PRO A 102 -14.96 -12.19 -8.79
C PRO A 102 -14.76 -12.14 -7.28
N ALA A 103 -14.32 -11.00 -6.75
CA ALA A 103 -14.12 -10.79 -5.33
C ALA A 103 -14.94 -9.58 -4.85
N SER A 104 -15.74 -9.79 -3.80
CA SER A 104 -16.45 -8.75 -3.05
C SER A 104 -15.74 -8.44 -1.72
N GLU A 105 -15.23 -9.48 -1.07
CA GLU A 105 -14.55 -9.36 0.23
C GLU A 105 -13.19 -8.69 0.11
N ARG A 106 -12.77 -8.08 1.21
CA ARG A 106 -11.44 -7.48 1.36
C ARG A 106 -10.51 -8.45 2.08
N PRO A 107 -9.54 -9.09 1.40
CA PRO A 107 -8.56 -9.97 2.04
C PRO A 107 -7.47 -9.15 2.74
N ARG A 108 -7.87 -8.17 3.56
CA ARG A 108 -6.96 -7.28 4.29
C ARG A 108 -6.65 -7.87 5.65
N TYR A 109 -5.36 -7.92 5.97
CA TYR A 109 -4.88 -8.16 7.32
C TYR A 109 -3.82 -7.12 7.65
N GLU A 110 -4.04 -6.38 8.73
CA GLU A 110 -3.10 -5.36 9.21
C GLU A 110 -2.48 -5.86 10.52
N THR A 111 -1.16 -6.06 10.50
CA THR A 111 -0.42 -6.46 11.70
C THR A 111 -0.62 -5.41 12.79
N PRO A 112 -0.87 -5.78 14.06
CA PRO A 112 -1.04 -4.81 15.14
C PRO A 112 0.17 -3.87 15.23
N TRP A 113 -0.06 -2.57 14.98
CA TRP A 113 1.05 -1.61 14.84
C TRP A 113 1.90 -1.47 16.11
N ARG A 114 1.31 -1.68 17.29
CA ARG A 114 2.02 -1.64 18.59
C ARG A 114 3.09 -2.71 18.76
N GLU A 115 3.04 -3.77 17.96
CA GLU A 115 4.07 -4.81 17.95
C GLU A 115 5.30 -4.39 17.12
N MET A 116 5.18 -3.33 16.32
CA MET A 116 6.20 -2.85 15.39
C MET A 116 7.13 -1.83 16.05
N GLN A 117 8.10 -2.33 16.83
CA GLN A 117 8.92 -1.51 17.74
C GLN A 117 10.36 -1.30 17.28
N THR A 118 10.86 -2.13 16.37
CA THR A 118 12.28 -2.14 16.00
C THR A 118 12.49 -2.03 14.49
N VAL A 119 13.64 -1.48 14.10
CA VAL A 119 14.06 -1.41 12.68
C VAL A 119 14.10 -2.82 12.07
N ALA A 120 14.51 -3.82 12.85
CA ALA A 120 14.57 -5.20 12.41
C ALA A 120 13.18 -5.77 12.07
N GLN A 121 12.18 -5.54 12.93
CA GLN A 121 10.80 -5.96 12.67
C GLN A 121 10.21 -5.25 11.45
N VAL A 122 10.46 -3.95 11.30
CA VAL A 122 9.97 -3.18 10.15
C VAL A 122 10.59 -3.69 8.84
N ARG A 123 11.90 -3.94 8.83
CA ARG A 123 12.59 -4.52 7.68
C ARG A 123 12.03 -5.90 7.34
N GLN A 124 11.84 -6.76 8.33
CA GLN A 124 11.22 -8.07 8.13
C GLN A 124 9.82 -7.94 7.53
N ARG A 125 8.99 -7.02 8.04
CA ARG A 125 7.61 -6.82 7.56
C ARG A 125 7.58 -6.39 6.09
N LEU A 126 8.49 -5.50 5.68
CA LEU A 126 8.63 -5.06 4.29
C LEU A 126 9.07 -6.20 3.36
N GLU A 127 10.05 -7.01 3.76
CA GLU A 127 10.49 -8.15 2.96
C GLU A 127 9.45 -9.28 2.90
N GLU A 128 8.69 -9.48 3.98
CA GLU A 128 7.53 -10.36 3.96
C GLU A 128 6.47 -9.86 2.97
N SER A 129 6.19 -8.56 2.99
CA SER A 129 5.27 -7.93 2.04
C SER A 129 5.73 -8.13 0.60
N ARG A 130 7.04 -7.92 0.33
CA ARG A 130 7.65 -8.20 -0.97
C ARG A 130 7.37 -9.62 -1.44
N ARG A 131 7.70 -10.60 -0.59
CA ARG A 131 7.49 -12.02 -0.86
C ARG A 131 6.02 -12.31 -1.17
N MET A 132 5.09 -11.78 -0.38
CA MET A 132 3.65 -12.02 -0.55
C MET A 132 3.11 -11.43 -1.84
N ARG A 133 3.39 -10.15 -2.13
CA ARG A 133 2.94 -9.48 -3.36
C ARG A 133 3.45 -10.21 -4.60
N ASN A 134 4.72 -10.59 -4.60
CA ASN A 134 5.35 -11.33 -5.69
C ASN A 134 4.75 -12.73 -5.87
N ALA A 135 4.49 -13.44 -4.76
CA ALA A 135 3.81 -14.73 -4.80
C ALA A 135 2.40 -14.62 -5.39
N TYR A 136 1.62 -13.59 -5.04
CA TYR A 136 0.30 -13.38 -5.65
C TYR A 136 0.39 -13.13 -7.15
N LEU A 137 1.36 -12.35 -7.62
CA LEU A 137 1.60 -12.15 -9.05
C LEU A 137 2.01 -13.45 -9.77
N GLU A 138 2.80 -14.32 -9.12
CA GLU A 138 3.20 -15.62 -9.69
C GLU A 138 2.03 -16.58 -9.92
N THR A 139 0.92 -16.37 -9.23
CA THR A 139 -0.28 -17.18 -9.43
C THR A 139 -1.16 -16.71 -10.59
N TRP A 140 -0.80 -15.63 -11.30
CA TRP A 140 -1.49 -15.23 -12.53
C TRP A 140 -1.28 -16.28 -13.64
N PRO A 141 -2.33 -16.68 -14.37
CA PRO A 141 -2.17 -17.51 -15.56
C PRO A 141 -1.33 -16.79 -16.64
N GLN A 142 -0.65 -17.55 -17.50
CA GLN A 142 0.06 -16.97 -18.67
C GLN A 142 -0.89 -16.16 -19.57
N ALA A 143 -2.15 -16.59 -19.68
CA ALA A 143 -3.25 -15.87 -20.30
C ALA A 143 -4.27 -15.48 -19.22
N PRO A 144 -4.08 -14.33 -18.52
CA PRO A 144 -4.96 -13.93 -17.43
C PRO A 144 -6.32 -13.46 -17.97
N LEU A 145 -7.37 -13.63 -17.17
CA LEU A 145 -8.70 -13.09 -17.44
C LEU A 145 -8.77 -11.63 -16.99
N LEU A 146 -8.87 -10.71 -17.94
CA LEU A 146 -8.85 -9.27 -17.66
C LEU A 146 -10.24 -8.61 -17.65
N ASP A 147 -11.28 -9.33 -18.07
CA ASP A 147 -12.68 -8.87 -18.05
C ASP A 147 -13.37 -9.13 -16.70
N THR A 148 -12.72 -9.88 -15.80
CA THR A 148 -13.24 -10.13 -14.45
C THR A 148 -12.95 -8.93 -13.56
N VAL A 149 -14.00 -8.33 -13.02
CA VAL A 149 -13.93 -7.14 -12.17
C VAL A 149 -14.41 -7.42 -10.75
N ARG A 150 -13.91 -6.65 -9.78
CA ARG A 150 -14.38 -6.71 -8.39
C ARG A 150 -15.85 -6.30 -8.29
N ALA A 151 -16.57 -6.94 -7.39
CA ALA A 151 -17.90 -6.51 -6.98
C ALA A 151 -17.75 -5.39 -5.93
N ILE A 152 -17.86 -4.14 -6.37
CA ILE A 152 -17.69 -2.93 -5.56
C ILE A 152 -18.90 -2.00 -5.72
N SER A 153 -19.08 -1.06 -4.78
CA SER A 153 -20.25 -0.17 -4.78
C SER A 153 -20.25 0.80 -5.96
N GLU A 154 -21.43 1.23 -6.41
CA GLU A 154 -21.58 2.20 -7.50
C GLU A 154 -20.83 3.50 -7.21
N ARG A 155 -20.84 3.96 -5.95
CA ARG A 155 -20.07 5.15 -5.52
C ARG A 155 -18.58 4.97 -5.72
N PHE A 156 -18.04 3.79 -5.41
CA PHE A 156 -16.64 3.49 -5.64
C PHE A 156 -16.33 3.46 -7.15
N THR A 157 -17.17 2.76 -7.93
CA THR A 157 -17.00 2.68 -9.40
C THR A 157 -17.08 4.04 -10.07
N ALA A 158 -17.98 4.91 -9.64
CA ALA A 158 -18.08 6.27 -10.17
C ALA A 158 -16.82 7.11 -9.89
N ARG A 159 -16.10 6.80 -8.80
CA ARG A 159 -14.93 7.56 -8.37
C ARG A 159 -13.60 7.05 -8.95
N PHE A 160 -13.43 5.73 -9.01
CA PHE A 160 -12.15 5.10 -9.36
C PHE A 160 -12.23 4.18 -10.59
N GLY A 161 -13.42 4.01 -11.15
CA GLY A 161 -13.70 3.05 -12.21
C GLY A 161 -13.89 1.63 -11.69
N GLN A 162 -14.08 0.70 -12.63
CA GLN A 162 -14.07 -0.72 -12.32
C GLN A 162 -12.63 -1.19 -12.00
N MET A 163 -12.54 -2.32 -11.29
CA MET A 163 -11.27 -2.89 -10.84
C MET A 163 -11.12 -4.30 -11.39
N ASN A 164 -10.40 -4.44 -12.51
CA ASN A 164 -9.88 -5.73 -12.96
C ASN A 164 -8.54 -6.07 -12.29
N ALA A 165 -7.89 -7.16 -12.70
CA ALA A 165 -6.69 -7.66 -12.04
C ALA A 165 -5.52 -6.65 -11.94
N PRO A 166 -5.07 -6.00 -13.03
CA PRO A 166 -4.06 -4.94 -12.92
C PRO A 166 -4.52 -3.76 -12.06
N ALA A 167 -5.76 -3.30 -12.26
CA ALA A 167 -6.28 -2.12 -11.57
C ALA A 167 -6.38 -2.33 -10.05
N ALA A 168 -6.79 -3.51 -9.60
CA ALA A 168 -6.84 -3.84 -8.18
C ALA A 168 -5.46 -3.80 -7.52
N PHE A 169 -4.41 -4.28 -8.22
CA PHE A 169 -3.03 -4.19 -7.73
C PHE A 169 -2.56 -2.74 -7.64
N LEU A 170 -2.75 -1.98 -8.73
CA LEU A 170 -2.35 -0.57 -8.81
C LEU A 170 -3.07 0.29 -7.78
N PHE A 171 -4.34 0.02 -7.49
CA PHE A 171 -5.09 0.75 -6.47
C PHE A 171 -4.50 0.54 -5.07
N GLY A 172 -4.16 -0.70 -4.70
CA GLY A 172 -3.47 -1.00 -3.44
C GLY A 172 -2.12 -0.29 -3.35
N LEU A 173 -1.34 -0.32 -4.44
CA LEU A 173 -0.04 0.35 -4.51
C LEU A 173 -0.17 1.89 -4.46
N SER A 174 -1.20 2.44 -5.10
CA SER A 174 -1.50 3.88 -5.06
C SER A 174 -1.82 4.36 -3.65
N HIS A 175 -2.52 3.55 -2.86
CA HIS A 175 -2.74 3.82 -1.46
C HIS A 175 -1.41 3.86 -0.68
N GLU A 176 -0.52 2.89 -0.88
CA GLU A 176 0.82 2.87 -0.26
C GLU A 176 1.64 4.12 -0.62
N VAL A 177 1.76 4.42 -1.92
CA VAL A 177 2.49 5.61 -2.41
C VAL A 177 1.88 6.91 -1.89
N GLY A 178 0.56 6.95 -1.69
CA GLY A 178 -0.13 8.09 -1.11
C GLY A 178 0.33 8.49 0.30
N HIS A 179 0.97 7.58 1.04
CA HIS A 179 1.51 7.83 2.38
C HIS A 179 3.02 8.14 2.38
N PHE A 180 3.70 8.20 1.23
CA PHE A 180 5.15 8.34 1.21
C PHE A 180 5.61 9.67 1.81
N ALA A 181 4.91 10.77 1.51
CA ALA A 181 5.19 12.06 2.13
C ALA A 181 5.00 12.04 3.65
N GLN A 182 4.00 11.30 4.16
CA GLN A 182 3.79 11.13 5.60
C GLN A 182 4.92 10.32 6.24
N ILE A 183 5.38 9.26 5.59
CA ILE A 183 6.52 8.45 6.05
C ILE A 183 7.81 9.27 6.09
N GLU A 184 8.08 10.06 5.05
CA GLU A 184 9.23 10.96 5.00
C GLU A 184 9.17 12.02 6.10
N GLU A 185 7.98 12.56 6.39
CA GLU A 185 7.78 13.56 7.42
C GLU A 185 7.97 12.98 8.83
N VAL A 186 7.39 11.81 9.13
CA VAL A 186 7.61 11.11 10.41
C VAL A 186 9.09 10.79 10.59
N ARG A 187 9.76 10.32 9.53
CA ARG A 187 11.22 10.09 9.52
C ARG A 187 11.98 11.36 9.84
N ARG A 188 11.62 12.50 9.22
CA ARG A 188 12.26 13.80 9.45
C ARG A 188 12.12 14.25 10.89
N GLN A 189 10.91 14.15 11.46
CA GLN A 189 10.64 14.55 12.84
C GLN A 189 11.43 13.68 13.84
N ALA A 190 11.41 12.36 13.67
CA ALA A 190 12.13 11.43 14.55
C ALA A 190 13.64 11.72 14.59
N LEU A 191 14.25 11.93 13.41
CA LEU A 191 15.66 12.30 13.31
C LEU A 191 15.98 13.65 13.94
N ALA A 192 15.09 14.63 13.80
CA ALA A 192 15.26 15.97 14.38
C ALA A 192 15.11 15.99 15.91
N ALA A 193 14.38 15.04 16.48
CA ALA A 193 14.16 14.92 17.92
C ALA A 193 15.35 14.28 18.67
N ARG A 194 16.36 13.76 17.96
CA ARG A 194 17.52 13.12 18.60
C ARG A 194 18.36 14.12 19.39
N PRO A 195 18.83 13.76 20.60
CA PRO A 195 19.87 14.54 21.26
C PRO A 195 21.16 14.50 20.41
N GLY A 196 21.73 15.69 20.18
CA GLY A 196 22.98 15.86 19.42
C GLY A 196 24.23 15.41 20.16
#